data_AF-A0A212LHC7-F1
#
_entry.id   AF-A0A212LHC7-F1
#
_cell.length_a   1.000
_cell.length_b   1.000
_cell.length_c   1.000
_cell.angle_alpha   90.00
_cell.angle_beta   90.00
_cell.angle_gamma   90.00
#
_symmetry.space_group_name_H-M   'P 1'
#
loop_
_entity.id
_entity.type
_entity.pdbx_description
1 polymer ?
#
loop_
_entity_poly.entity_id
_entity_poly.type
_entity_poly.pdbx_seq_one_letter_code
_entity_poly.pdbx_strand_id
1 'polypeptide(L)'
;MTPERFREIVEAYGAAPRRWPETERAAAEAFARGNAEARHMLAREADLDRRLGAYRIAPPGRALTGAVVAAAPSRRSSWTSVLQGLGIVGAGLAGAVAGAFLMAIYAPSVPNLIDDDRPILTSFDAGDFDLGEIQ
;
A
#
# COMPACT_ATOMS: atom_id res chain seq x y z
N MET A 1 24.64 -9.35 -17.39
CA MET A 1 24.97 -8.12 -18.14
C MET A 1 26.48 -8.00 -18.21
N THR A 2 27.03 -7.44 -19.30
CA THR A 2 28.48 -7.25 -19.43
C THR A 2 28.94 -6.02 -18.62
N PRO A 3 30.19 -6.00 -18.12
CA PRO A 3 30.75 -4.83 -17.44
C PRO A 3 30.72 -3.56 -18.29
N GLU A 4 30.97 -3.68 -19.59
CA GLU A 4 30.98 -2.56 -20.53
C GLU A 4 29.60 -1.92 -20.63
N ARG A 5 28.55 -2.75 -20.75
CA ARG A 5 27.17 -2.27 -20.84
C ARG A 5 26.73 -1.61 -19.53
N PHE A 6 27.16 -2.15 -18.40
CA PHE A 6 26.91 -1.52 -17.10
C PHE A 6 27.55 -0.14 -17.01
N ARG A 7 28.82 -0.03 -17.44
CA ARG A 7 29.54 1.24 -17.45
C ARG A 7 28.83 2.29 -18.32
N GLU A 8 28.40 1.92 -19.53
CA GLU A 8 27.64 2.81 -20.42
C GLU A 8 26.33 3.31 -19.78
N ILE A 9 25.58 2.42 -19.13
CA ILE A 9 24.34 2.80 -18.45
C ILE A 9 24.64 3.79 -17.32
N VAL A 10 25.64 3.51 -16.49
CA VAL A 10 25.99 4.38 -15.36
C VAL A 10 26.53 5.72 -15.85
N GLU A 11 27.34 5.75 -16.91
CA GLU A 11 27.86 7.01 -17.49
C GLU A 11 26.75 7.87 -18.11
N ALA A 12 25.77 7.25 -18.77
CA ALA A 12 24.68 7.99 -19.42
C ALA A 12 23.59 8.45 -18.45
N TYR A 13 23.26 7.62 -17.43
CA TYR A 13 22.08 7.83 -16.57
C TYR A 13 22.42 8.12 -15.10
N GLY A 14 23.69 7.97 -14.71
CA GLY A 14 24.18 8.16 -13.35
C GLY A 14 23.91 6.97 -12.42
N ALA A 15 24.13 7.20 -11.13
CA ALA A 15 24.07 6.13 -10.12
C ALA A 15 22.64 5.67 -9.75
N ALA A 16 21.60 6.42 -10.15
CA ALA A 16 20.24 6.20 -9.68
C ALA A 16 19.48 5.17 -10.53
N PRO A 17 19.15 3.96 -10.01
CA PRO A 17 18.56 2.89 -10.81
C PRO A 17 17.22 3.25 -11.47
N ARG A 18 16.44 4.10 -10.81
CA ARG A 18 15.18 4.66 -11.34
C ARG A 18 15.32 5.42 -12.68
N ARG A 19 16.53 5.88 -13.02
CA ARG A 19 16.81 6.58 -14.29
C ARG A 19 17.28 5.63 -15.39
N TRP A 20 17.63 4.39 -15.05
CA TRP A 20 18.15 3.42 -16.01
C TRP A 20 17.05 2.93 -16.95
N PRO A 21 17.42 2.48 -18.17
CA PRO A 21 16.50 1.86 -19.11
C PRO A 21 15.71 0.72 -18.46
N GLU A 22 14.38 0.73 -18.61
CA GLU A 22 13.48 -0.21 -17.92
C GLU A 22 13.84 -1.68 -18.21
N THR A 23 14.18 -1.97 -19.47
CA THR A 23 14.53 -3.31 -19.95
C THR A 23 15.80 -3.87 -19.32
N GLU A 24 16.73 -3.00 -18.89
CA GLU A 24 18.05 -3.39 -18.41
C GLU A 24 18.23 -3.12 -16.91
N ARG A 25 17.31 -2.38 -16.26
CA ARG A 25 17.41 -1.99 -14.85
C ARG A 25 17.62 -3.18 -13.92
N ALA A 26 16.76 -4.19 -14.03
CA ALA A 26 16.85 -5.37 -13.16
C ALA A 26 18.19 -6.12 -13.33
N ALA A 27 18.68 -6.22 -14.57
CA ALA A 27 19.97 -6.85 -14.87
C ALA A 27 21.15 -6.03 -14.34
N ALA A 28 21.10 -4.71 -14.44
CA ALA A 28 22.10 -3.79 -13.91
C ALA A 28 22.15 -3.81 -12.38
N GLU A 29 20.99 -3.84 -11.71
CA GLU A 29 20.91 -3.96 -10.25
C GLU A 29 21.44 -5.31 -9.75
N ALA A 30 21.12 -6.40 -10.44
CA ALA A 30 21.68 -7.72 -10.15
C ALA A 30 23.21 -7.73 -10.32
N PHE A 31 23.72 -7.13 -11.40
CA PHE A 31 25.15 -7.01 -11.66
C PHE A 31 25.86 -6.20 -10.55
N ALA A 32 25.30 -5.06 -10.14
CA ALA A 32 25.84 -4.26 -9.05
C ALA A 32 25.86 -5.04 -7.73
N ARG A 33 24.81 -5.81 -7.39
CA ARG A 33 24.82 -6.61 -6.16
C ARG A 33 25.93 -7.66 -6.14
N GLY A 34 26.21 -8.29 -7.28
CA GLY A 34 27.23 -9.34 -7.41
C GLY A 34 28.66 -8.83 -7.58
N ASN A 35 28.88 -7.54 -7.87
CA ASN A 35 30.19 -7.01 -8.21
C ASN A 35 30.58 -5.83 -7.31
N ALA A 36 31.68 -5.98 -6.56
CA ALA A 36 32.20 -4.94 -5.67
C ALA A 36 32.70 -3.70 -6.42
N GLU A 37 33.34 -3.87 -7.56
CA GLU A 37 33.82 -2.77 -8.40
C GLU A 37 32.66 -1.95 -8.96
N ALA A 38 31.59 -2.62 -9.40
CA ALA A 38 30.35 -1.97 -9.84
C ALA A 38 29.73 -1.13 -8.72
N ARG A 39 29.68 -1.64 -7.48
CA ARG A 39 29.20 -0.86 -6.31
C ARG A 39 30.09 0.34 -6.02
N HIS A 40 31.40 0.18 -6.13
CA HIS A 40 32.34 1.28 -5.93
C HIS A 40 32.16 2.36 -7.01
N MET A 41 31.97 1.97 -8.27
CA MET A 41 31.63 2.89 -9.35
C MET A 41 30.35 3.67 -9.04
N LEU A 42 29.27 2.98 -8.66
CA LEU A 42 28.01 3.62 -8.28
C LEU A 42 28.17 4.57 -7.09
N ALA A 43 28.98 4.22 -6.09
CA ALA A 43 29.22 5.07 -4.94
C ALA A 43 29.94 6.37 -5.32
N ARG A 44 30.91 6.31 -6.24
CA ARG A 44 31.59 7.52 -6.75
C ARG A 44 30.63 8.44 -7.50
N GLU A 45 29.82 7.88 -8.39
CA GLU A 45 28.82 8.65 -9.15
C GLU A 45 27.73 9.24 -8.24
N ALA A 46 27.28 8.48 -7.24
CA ALA A 46 26.32 8.97 -6.25
C ALA A 46 26.89 10.12 -5.40
N ASP A 47 28.18 10.10 -5.08
CA ASP A 47 28.84 11.19 -4.39
C ASP A 47 28.89 12.47 -5.24
N LEU A 48 29.19 12.33 -6.53
CA LEU A 48 29.14 13.45 -7.47
C LEU A 48 27.72 14.04 -7.56
N ASP A 49 26.71 13.19 -7.78
CA ASP A 49 25.29 13.59 -7.82
C ASP A 49 24.88 14.33 -6.54
N ARG A 50 25.33 13.85 -5.37
CA ARG A 50 25.06 14.49 -4.08
C ARG A 50 25.69 15.87 -3.99
N ARG A 51 26.94 16.04 -4.41
CA ARG A 51 27.65 17.34 -4.43
C ARG A 51 26.94 18.33 -5.36
N LEU A 52 26.53 17.87 -6.54
CA LEU A 52 25.78 18.68 -7.49
C LEU A 52 24.40 19.06 -6.93
N GLY A 53 23.70 18.14 -6.28
CA GLY A 53 22.40 18.39 -5.66
C GLY A 53 22.45 19.32 -4.44
N ALA A 54 23.60 19.42 -3.77
CA ALA A 54 23.81 20.35 -2.66
C ALA A 54 24.02 21.80 -3.11
N TYR A 55 24.32 22.03 -4.39
CA TYR A 55 24.54 23.36 -4.94
C TYR A 55 23.24 24.17 -4.93
N ARG A 56 23.23 25.27 -4.15
CA ARG A 56 22.10 26.20 -4.06
C ARG A 56 22.40 27.45 -4.87
N ILE A 57 21.50 27.78 -5.79
CA ILE A 57 21.48 29.07 -6.49
C ILE A 57 20.55 30.05 -5.80
N ALA A 58 20.84 31.35 -5.93
CA ALA A 58 19.95 32.39 -5.43
C ALA A 58 18.55 32.26 -6.08
N PRO A 59 17.46 32.50 -5.32
CA PRO A 59 16.11 32.41 -5.87
C PRO A 59 15.95 33.43 -7.03
N PRO A 60 15.23 33.06 -8.11
CA PRO A 60 14.98 33.96 -9.22
C PRO A 60 14.16 35.17 -8.77
N GLY A 61 14.39 36.32 -9.41
CA GLY A 61 13.63 37.54 -9.13
C GLY A 61 12.14 37.39 -9.47
N ARG A 62 11.28 38.16 -8.79
CA ARG A 62 9.81 38.07 -8.91
C ARG A 62 9.30 38.21 -10.35
N ALA A 63 9.96 39.04 -11.16
CA ALA A 63 9.60 39.24 -12.56
C ALA A 63 9.76 37.94 -13.39
N LEU A 64 10.87 37.22 -13.21
CA LEU A 64 11.12 35.96 -13.90
C LEU A 64 10.16 34.87 -13.40
N THR A 65 9.93 34.79 -12.08
CA THR A 65 8.95 33.87 -11.51
C THR A 65 7.55 34.12 -12.09
N GLY A 66 7.13 35.38 -12.19
CA GLY A 66 5.85 35.75 -12.78
C GLY A 66 5.75 35.36 -14.26
N ALA A 67 6.81 35.60 -15.04
CA ALA A 67 6.86 35.21 -16.45
C ALA A 67 6.76 33.70 -16.64
N VAL A 68 7.45 32.89 -15.82
CA VAL A 68 7.38 31.43 -15.86
C VAL A 68 5.98 30.91 -15.50
N VAL A 69 5.35 31.49 -14.46
CA VAL A 69 3.98 31.12 -14.07
C VAL A 69 2.98 31.48 -15.16
N ALA A 70 3.12 32.65 -15.78
CA ALA A 70 2.25 33.08 -16.88
C ALA A 70 2.44 32.22 -18.16
N ALA A 71 3.67 31.73 -18.39
CA ALA A 71 3.98 30.86 -19.53
C ALA A 71 3.62 29.38 -19.29
N ALA A 72 3.29 28.99 -18.05
CA ALA A 72 2.92 27.62 -17.76
C ALA A 72 1.59 27.26 -18.46
N PRO A 73 1.49 26.08 -19.10
CA PRO A 73 0.23 25.65 -19.69
C PRO A 73 -0.82 25.54 -18.58
N SER A 74 -1.86 26.38 -18.64
CA SER A 74 -2.94 26.31 -17.68
C SER A 74 -3.65 24.96 -17.85
N ARG A 75 -3.46 24.08 -16.86
CA ARG A 75 -4.24 22.85 -16.77
C ARG A 75 -5.68 23.32 -16.62
N ARG A 76 -6.49 23.16 -17.66
CA ARG A 76 -7.94 23.43 -17.61
C ARG A 76 -8.49 22.67 -16.42
N SER A 77 -8.66 23.37 -15.31
CA SER A 77 -9.23 22.84 -14.09
C SER A 77 -10.69 22.65 -14.41
N SER A 78 -11.04 21.45 -14.88
CA SER A 78 -12.44 21.07 -15.01
C SER A 78 -13.00 21.15 -13.60
N TRP A 79 -14.01 22.00 -13.42
CA TRP A 79 -14.76 22.22 -12.17
C TRP A 79 -15.20 20.90 -11.49
N THR A 80 -15.21 19.80 -12.25
CA THR A 80 -15.38 18.41 -11.78
C THR A 80 -14.33 17.93 -10.76
N SER A 81 -13.08 18.43 -10.74
CA SER A 81 -12.09 17.99 -9.73
C SER A 81 -12.34 18.59 -8.34
N VAL A 82 -12.96 19.77 -8.28
CA VAL A 82 -13.37 20.41 -7.02
C VAL A 82 -14.48 19.59 -6.35
N LEU A 83 -15.35 18.95 -7.15
CA LEU A 83 -16.42 18.07 -6.67
C LEU A 83 -15.90 16.70 -6.18
N GLN A 84 -14.72 16.25 -6.60
CA GLN A 84 -14.13 14.98 -6.11
C GLN A 84 -13.58 15.09 -4.67
N GLY A 85 -13.37 16.30 -4.14
CA GLY A 85 -12.95 16.51 -2.75
C GLY A 85 -14.07 16.41 -1.70
N LEU A 86 -15.34 16.53 -2.11
CA LEU A 86 -16.50 16.40 -1.20
C LEU A 86 -17.16 15.01 -1.22
N GLY A 87 -16.75 14.10 -2.12
CA GLY A 87 -17.38 12.78 -2.29
C GLY A 87 -17.05 11.74 -1.22
N ILE A 88 -15.99 11.93 -0.42
CA ILE A 88 -15.54 10.90 0.54
C ILE A 88 -16.35 10.92 1.84
N VAL A 89 -17.06 12.01 2.17
CA VAL A 89 -17.89 12.08 3.38
C VAL A 89 -19.28 11.44 3.17
N GLY A 90 -19.80 11.39 1.95
CA GLY A 90 -21.13 10.83 1.65
C GLY A 90 -21.18 9.31 1.40
N ALA A 91 -20.08 8.70 0.95
CA ALA A 91 -20.07 7.28 0.59
C ALA A 91 -20.14 6.33 1.81
N GLY A 92 -19.77 6.80 3.01
CA GLY A 92 -19.78 5.98 4.21
C GLY A 92 -21.18 5.58 4.69
N LEU A 93 -22.17 6.48 4.58
CA LEU A 93 -23.52 6.22 5.10
C LEU A 93 -24.33 5.30 4.17
N ALA A 94 -24.18 5.46 2.85
CA ALA A 94 -24.87 4.62 1.86
C ALA A 94 -24.34 3.18 1.85
N GLY A 95 -23.03 2.98 2.07
CA GLY A 95 -22.43 1.65 2.19
C GLY A 95 -22.90 0.88 3.44
N ALA A 96 -23.10 1.57 4.57
CA ALA A 96 -23.59 0.95 5.81
C ALA A 96 -25.04 0.46 5.68
N VAL A 97 -25.93 1.25 5.06
CA VAL A 97 -27.33 0.86 4.85
C VAL A 97 -27.44 -0.34 3.90
N ALA A 98 -26.68 -0.34 2.80
CA ALA A 98 -26.67 -1.46 1.86
C ALA A 98 -26.11 -2.75 2.49
N GLY A 99 -25.04 -2.66 3.30
CA GLY A 99 -24.47 -3.80 4.01
C GLY A 99 -25.42 -4.39 5.06
N ALA A 100 -26.12 -3.54 5.84
CA ALA A 100 -27.12 -3.98 6.81
C ALA A 100 -28.32 -4.67 6.12
N PHE A 101 -28.75 -4.15 4.97
CA PHE A 101 -29.85 -4.75 4.20
C PHE A 101 -29.49 -6.12 3.61
N LEU A 102 -28.25 -6.28 3.14
CA LEU A 102 -27.77 -7.56 2.63
C LEU A 102 -27.67 -8.62 3.76
N MET A 103 -27.25 -8.22 4.97
CA MET A 103 -27.19 -9.13 6.12
C MET A 103 -28.56 -9.56 6.61
N ALA A 104 -29.57 -8.68 6.53
CA ALA A 104 -30.95 -9.01 6.90
C ALA A 104 -31.60 -10.04 5.97
N ILE A 105 -31.24 -10.04 4.68
CA ILE A 105 -31.79 -10.99 3.70
C ILE A 105 -31.08 -12.35 3.77
N TYR A 106 -29.79 -12.36 4.12
CA TYR A 106 -28.96 -13.56 4.08
C TYR A 106 -28.69 -14.22 5.44
N ALA A 107 -29.23 -13.67 6.54
CA ALA A 107 -29.13 -14.32 7.84
C ALA A 107 -29.92 -15.65 7.82
N PRO A 108 -29.26 -16.80 7.97
CA PRO A 108 -29.99 -18.06 8.12
C PRO A 108 -30.76 -18.01 9.45
N SER A 109 -32.05 -18.35 9.40
CA SER A 109 -32.86 -18.57 10.58
C SER A 109 -32.19 -19.64 11.43
N VAL A 110 -31.55 -19.25 12.53
CA VAL A 110 -31.17 -20.20 13.58
C VAL A 110 -32.48 -20.81 14.07
N PRO A 111 -32.68 -22.14 13.97
CA PRO A 111 -33.88 -22.76 14.53
C PRO A 111 -33.88 -22.48 16.03
N ASN A 112 -34.91 -21.78 16.51
CA ASN A 112 -35.21 -21.68 17.93
C ASN A 112 -35.50 -23.11 18.43
N LEU A 113 -34.48 -23.76 18.97
CA LEU A 113 -34.64 -24.98 19.75
C LEU A 113 -34.87 -24.61 21.22
N ILE A 114 -35.83 -23.74 21.45
CA ILE A 114 -36.42 -23.46 22.75
C ILE A 114 -37.93 -23.55 22.49
N ASP A 115 -38.43 -24.77 22.61
CA ASP A 115 -39.84 -25.07 22.81
C ASP A 115 -40.00 -25.19 24.33
N ASP A 116 -40.54 -24.14 24.92
CA ASP A 116 -40.68 -23.87 26.35
C ASP A 116 -41.56 -24.93 27.06
N ASP A 117 -42.32 -25.75 26.31
CA ASP A 117 -43.35 -26.63 26.85
C ASP A 117 -43.04 -28.13 26.74
N ARG A 118 -41.77 -28.50 26.46
CA ARG A 118 -41.37 -29.92 26.47
C ARG A 118 -40.25 -30.19 27.48
N PRO A 119 -40.57 -30.82 28.64
CA PRO A 119 -39.54 -31.18 29.59
C PRO A 119 -38.56 -32.16 28.94
N ILE A 120 -37.31 -31.71 28.81
CA ILE A 120 -36.19 -32.52 28.39
C ILE A 120 -35.92 -33.51 29.52
N LEU A 121 -36.34 -34.76 29.31
CA LEU A 121 -36.00 -35.92 30.12
C LEU A 121 -34.49 -36.16 29.98
N THR A 122 -33.71 -35.61 30.91
CA THR A 122 -32.31 -35.95 31.09
C THR A 122 -32.22 -37.02 32.17
N SER A 123 -32.05 -38.26 31.74
CA SER A 123 -31.61 -39.35 32.62
C SER A 123 -30.10 -39.21 32.85
N PHE A 124 -29.63 -39.65 34.03
CA PHE A 124 -28.26 -39.53 34.55
C PHE A 124 -27.97 -38.13 35.11
N ASP A 125 -27.57 -37.93 36.37
CA ASP A 125 -26.85 -38.78 37.30
C ASP A 125 -26.96 -38.12 38.69
N ALA A 126 -27.36 -38.88 39.71
CA ALA A 126 -27.19 -38.51 41.11
C ALA A 126 -27.34 -39.75 41.97
N GLY A 127 -26.22 -40.23 42.51
CA GLY A 127 -26.23 -41.04 43.72
C GLY A 127 -25.47 -42.35 43.60
N ASP A 128 -24.15 -42.21 43.57
CA ASP A 128 -23.13 -43.20 43.90
C ASP A 128 -23.52 -44.13 45.07
N PHE A 129 -23.38 -45.44 44.80
CA PHE A 129 -22.98 -46.59 45.60
C PHE A 129 -22.83 -46.43 47.14
N ASP A 130 -23.55 -47.23 47.92
CA ASP A 130 -23.21 -48.59 48.40
C ASP A 130 -22.49 -48.55 49.75
N LEU A 131 -23.21 -48.97 50.80
CA LEU A 131 -22.64 -49.75 51.89
C LEU A 131 -23.73 -50.73 52.35
N GLY A 132 -23.51 -52.02 52.05
CA GLY A 132 -24.30 -53.11 52.62
C GLY A 132 -24.26 -53.13 54.15
N GLU A 133 -25.23 -53.80 54.77
CA GLU A 133 -24.96 -55.05 55.48
C GLU A 133 -26.28 -55.76 55.83
N ILE A 134 -26.14 -57.07 55.80
CA ILE A 134 -27.02 -58.15 56.19
C ILE A 134 -27.21 -58.20 57.73
N GLN A 135 -28.43 -58.55 58.15
CA GLN A 135 -28.88 -59.00 59.49
C GLN A 135 -29.02 -57.98 60.62
#